data_AF-A0A925Z457-F1
#
_entry.id   AF-A0A925Z457-F1
#
_cell.length_a   1.000
_cell.length_b   1.000
_cell.length_c   1.000
_cell.angle_alpha   90.00
_cell.angle_beta   90.00
_cell.angle_gamma   90.00
#
_symmetry.space_group_name_H-M   'P 1'
#
loop_
_entity.id
_entity.type
_entity.pdbx_description
1 polymer ?
#
loop_
_entity_poly.entity_id
_entity_poly.type
_entity_poly.pdbx_seq_one_letter_code
_entity_poly.pdbx_strand_id
1 'polypeptide(L)'
;MASKTPIVRQVSWPSVIFQLILLGLLICIFQIFEFAEPFFTAALTYAILAFGLRIKIARSHRKGLQLIKQQKPIEALPFFEKSVNYFTKFNWIDKYRYLTLLSSSKMTYREMGLCNIAFCYSQTGEGYKAKEVYQMILKEYPENGLAYAGYNMLNSLEQSQPD
;
A
#
# COMPACT_ATOMS: atom_id res chain seq x y z
N MET A 1 -9.21 9.88 -0.77
CA MET A 1 -9.00 10.33 0.63
C MET A 1 -7.69 11.09 0.67
N ALA A 2 -7.76 12.41 0.91
CA ALA A 2 -6.59 13.23 1.15
C ALA A 2 -5.87 12.71 2.40
N SER A 3 -4.55 12.53 2.30
CA SER A 3 -3.73 12.20 3.46
C SER A 3 -3.49 13.48 4.26
N LYS A 4 -3.65 13.43 5.59
CA LYS A 4 -3.25 14.55 6.47
C LYS A 4 -1.73 14.59 6.68
N THR A 5 -1.02 13.53 6.29
CA THR A 5 0.44 13.46 6.27
C THR A 5 0.94 13.61 4.83
N PRO A 6 2.07 14.30 4.60
CA PRO A 6 2.63 14.52 3.27
C PRO A 6 3.19 13.21 2.70
N ILE A 7 2.31 12.41 2.10
CA ILE A 7 2.64 11.15 1.45
C ILE A 7 2.28 11.29 -0.03
N VAL A 8 3.29 11.23 -0.89
CA VAL A 8 3.10 11.18 -2.34
C VAL A 8 2.69 9.76 -2.72
N ARG A 9 1.49 9.61 -3.28
CA ARG A 9 1.04 8.33 -3.83
C ARG A 9 1.59 8.18 -5.25
N GLN A 10 2.53 7.28 -5.43
CA GLN A 10 3.07 6.96 -6.73
C GLN A 10 2.20 5.92 -7.44
N VAL A 11 1.89 6.19 -8.70
CA VAL A 11 1.05 5.33 -9.55
C VAL A 11 1.92 4.68 -10.63
N SER A 12 1.71 3.38 -10.84
CA SER A 12 2.29 2.63 -11.94
C SER A 12 1.44 2.84 -13.20
N TRP A 13 1.93 3.66 -14.14
CA TRP A 13 1.24 3.91 -15.42
C TRP A 13 0.92 2.64 -16.23
N PRO A 14 1.82 1.64 -16.33
CA PRO A 14 1.48 0.37 -17.00
C PRO A 14 0.26 -0.32 -16.38
N SER A 15 0.13 -0.26 -15.05
CA SER A 15 -1.03 -0.82 -14.35
C SER A 15 -2.32 -0.05 -14.62
N VAL A 16 -2.23 1.27 -14.83
CA VAL A 16 -3.40 2.09 -15.22
C VAL A 16 -3.85 1.72 -16.63
N ILE A 17 -2.93 1.61 -17.60
CA ILE A 17 -3.26 1.20 -18.97
C ILE A 17 -3.94 -0.17 -18.95
N PHE A 18 -3.40 -1.12 -18.20
CA PHE A 18 -4.01 -2.45 -18.04
C PHE A 18 -5.45 -2.36 -17.50
N GLN A 19 -5.70 -1.51 -16.49
CA GLN A 19 -7.04 -1.34 -15.92
C GLN A 19 -8.03 -0.68 -16.89
N LEU A 20 -7.56 0.24 -17.73
CA LEU A 20 -8.38 0.85 -18.78
C LEU A 20 -8.77 -0.18 -19.85
N ILE A 21 -7.85 -1.07 -20.23
CA ILE A 21 -8.14 -2.18 -21.14
C ILE A 21 -9.20 -3.11 -20.51
N LEU A 22 -9.02 -3.51 -19.25
CA LEU A 22 -9.99 -4.36 -18.56
C LEU A 22 -11.39 -3.72 -18.47
N LEU A 23 -11.45 -2.42 -18.19
CA LEU A 23 -12.72 -1.68 -18.17
C LEU A 23 -13.36 -1.62 -19.56
N GLY A 24 -12.57 -1.35 -20.61
CA GLY A 24 -13.05 -1.37 -21.99
C GLY A 24 -13.62 -2.73 -22.39
N LEU A 25 -12.95 -3.83 -22.01
CA LEU A 25 -13.45 -5.18 -22.22
C LEU A 25 -14.79 -5.43 -21.52
N LEU A 26 -14.95 -4.99 -20.26
CA LEU A 26 -16.22 -5.08 -19.55
C LEU A 26 -17.34 -4.31 -20.26
N ILE A 27 -17.05 -3.11 -20.78
CA ILE A 27 -18.02 -2.32 -21.55
C ILE A 27 -18.45 -3.08 -22.81
N CYS A 28 -17.50 -3.60 -23.59
CA CYS A 28 -17.81 -4.40 -24.79
C CYS A 28 -18.67 -5.62 -24.46
N ILE A 29 -18.35 -6.33 -23.37
CA ILE A 29 -19.15 -7.47 -22.89
C ILE A 29 -20.58 -7.02 -22.59
N PHE A 30 -20.78 -6.00 -21.76
CA PHE A 30 -22.12 -5.55 -21.41
C PHE A 30 -22.91 -4.96 -22.58
N GLN A 31 -22.23 -4.41 -23.60
CA GLN A 31 -22.84 -4.01 -24.86
C GLN A 31 -23.35 -5.21 -25.67
N ILE A 32 -22.55 -6.27 -25.79
CA ILE A 32 -22.94 -7.50 -26.51
C ILE A 32 -24.16 -8.17 -25.85
N PHE A 33 -24.28 -8.06 -24.53
CA PHE A 33 -25.44 -8.58 -23.77
C PHE A 33 -26.60 -7.59 -23.65
N GLU A 34 -26.57 -6.47 -24.38
CA GLU A 34 -27.66 -5.47 -24.45
C GLU A 34 -28.13 -4.94 -23.07
N PHE A 35 -27.20 -4.77 -22.12
CA PHE A 35 -27.52 -4.11 -20.85
C PHE A 35 -27.97 -2.67 -21.11
N ALA A 36 -28.97 -2.18 -20.36
CA ALA A 36 -29.53 -0.84 -20.55
C ALA A 36 -28.48 0.29 -20.42
N GLU A 37 -27.54 0.14 -19.47
CA GLU A 37 -26.47 1.12 -19.22
C GLU A 37 -25.10 0.42 -19.15
N PRO A 38 -24.49 0.02 -20.29
CA PRO A 38 -23.29 -0.81 -20.31
C PRO A 38 -22.09 -0.12 -19.64
N PHE A 39 -21.93 1.18 -19.85
CA PHE A 39 -20.85 1.97 -19.25
C PHE A 39 -20.94 2.00 -17.72
N PHE A 40 -22.12 2.34 -17.19
CA PHE A 40 -22.34 2.38 -15.75
C PHE A 40 -22.20 0.99 -15.12
N THR A 41 -22.77 -0.03 -15.76
CA THR A 41 -22.71 -1.42 -15.29
C THR A 41 -21.27 -1.94 -15.27
N ALA A 42 -20.47 -1.63 -16.29
CA ALA A 42 -19.04 -1.95 -16.33
C ALA A 42 -18.26 -1.26 -15.20
N ALA A 43 -18.46 0.05 -15.03
CA ALA A 43 -17.78 0.83 -14.00
C ALA A 43 -18.13 0.33 -12.59
N LEU A 44 -19.42 0.04 -12.35
CA LEU A 44 -19.89 -0.50 -11.07
C LEU A 44 -19.31 -1.90 -10.81
N THR A 45 -19.34 -2.78 -11.80
CA THR A 45 -18.76 -4.13 -11.71
C THR A 45 -17.28 -4.06 -11.39
N TYR A 46 -16.53 -3.23 -12.12
CA TYR A 46 -15.11 -3.01 -11.88
C TYR A 46 -14.86 -2.49 -10.46
N ALA A 47 -15.63 -1.50 -10.01
CA ALA A 47 -15.51 -0.94 -8.67
C ALA A 47 -15.76 -2.00 -7.59
N ILE A 48 -16.84 -2.78 -7.70
CA ILE A 48 -17.17 -3.86 -6.77
C ILE A 48 -16.03 -4.87 -6.69
N LEU A 49 -15.49 -5.30 -7.84
CA LEU A 49 -14.35 -6.22 -7.89
C LEU A 49 -13.12 -5.60 -7.23
N ALA A 50 -12.73 -4.40 -7.64
CA ALA A 50 -11.51 -3.76 -7.14
C ALA A 50 -11.58 -3.49 -5.63
N PHE A 51 -12.71 -3.01 -5.11
CA PHE A 51 -12.86 -2.80 -3.68
C PHE A 51 -13.02 -4.12 -2.92
N GLY A 52 -13.79 -5.07 -3.44
CA GLY A 52 -14.01 -6.38 -2.83
C GLY A 52 -12.69 -7.16 -2.65
N LEU A 53 -11.87 -7.22 -3.70
CA LEU A 53 -10.55 -7.85 -3.64
C LEU A 53 -9.65 -7.19 -2.60
N ARG A 54 -9.56 -5.86 -2.59
CA ARG A 54 -8.73 -5.12 -1.63
C ARG A 54 -9.24 -5.23 -0.19
N ILE A 55 -10.55 -5.28 0.03
CA ILE A 55 -11.15 -5.45 1.37
C ILE A 55 -10.83 -6.85 1.91
N LYS A 56 -10.95 -7.90 1.08
CA LYS A 56 -10.72 -9.28 1.50
C LYS A 56 -9.24 -9.61 1.64
N ILE A 57 -8.45 -9.35 0.61
CA ILE A 57 -7.05 -9.82 0.54
C ILE A 57 -6.14 -8.90 1.37
N ALA A 58 -6.26 -7.57 1.24
CA ALA A 58 -5.46 -6.61 2.01
C ALA A 58 -6.10 -6.22 3.35
N ARG A 59 -6.94 -7.10 3.94
CA ARG A 59 -7.72 -6.82 5.16
C ARG A 59 -6.85 -6.33 6.32
N SER A 60 -5.75 -7.05 6.62
CA SER A 60 -4.84 -6.69 7.72
C SER A 60 -4.21 -5.32 7.48
N HIS A 61 -3.70 -5.08 6.26
CA HIS A 61 -3.11 -3.79 5.89
C HIS A 61 -4.10 -2.63 6.10
N ARG A 62 -5.34 -2.79 5.62
CA ARG A 62 -6.39 -1.78 5.77
C ARG A 62 -6.74 -1.52 7.23
N LYS A 63 -6.77 -2.56 8.07
CA LYS A 63 -7.00 -2.42 9.51
C LYS A 63 -5.85 -1.67 10.19
N GLY A 64 -4.59 -1.95 9.83
CA GLY A 64 -3.44 -1.16 10.29
C GLY A 64 -3.60 0.32 9.93
N LEU A 65 -3.93 0.63 8.67
CA LEU A 65 -4.17 2.02 8.25
C LEU A 65 -5.34 2.69 8.99
N GLN A 66 -6.38 1.95 9.36
CA GLN A 66 -7.48 2.47 10.17
C GLN A 66 -7.00 2.85 11.58
N LEU A 67 -6.17 2.02 12.22
CA LEU A 67 -5.61 2.29 13.55
C LEU A 67 -4.62 3.46 13.53
N ILE A 68 -3.82 3.59 12.47
CA ILE A 68 -2.96 4.78 12.26
C ILE A 68 -3.79 6.06 12.20
N LYS A 69 -4.92 6.06 11.49
CA LYS A 69 -5.84 7.22 11.46
C LYS A 69 -6.43 7.55 12.83
N GLN A 70 -6.51 6.56 13.72
CA GLN A 70 -6.95 6.71 15.10
C GLN A 70 -5.80 7.02 16.07
N GLN A 71 -4.59 7.29 15.56
CA GLN A 71 -3.40 7.57 16.37
C GLN A 71 -3.01 6.42 17.32
N LYS A 72 -3.25 5.17 16.89
CA LYS A 72 -2.95 3.95 17.66
C LYS A 72 -1.82 3.14 17.00
N PRO A 73 -0.57 3.63 16.99
CA PRO A 73 0.54 2.96 16.30
C PRO A 73 0.90 1.61 16.91
N ILE A 74 0.86 1.47 18.25
CA ILE A 74 1.13 0.20 18.95
C ILE A 74 0.12 -0.88 18.51
N GLU A 75 -1.16 -0.53 18.47
CA GLU A 75 -2.21 -1.47 18.04
C GLU A 75 -2.13 -1.79 16.54
N ALA A 76 -1.62 -0.87 15.72
CA ALA A 76 -1.50 -1.03 14.28
C ALA A 76 -0.38 -1.99 13.87
N LEU A 77 0.73 -2.01 14.62
CA LEU A 77 1.93 -2.80 14.36
C LEU A 77 1.64 -4.28 14.02
N PRO A 78 0.91 -5.07 14.84
CA PRO A 78 0.65 -6.48 14.54
C PRO A 78 -0.15 -6.69 13.25
N PHE A 79 -0.96 -5.71 12.81
CA PHE A 79 -1.69 -5.79 11.54
C PHE A 79 -0.78 -5.56 10.34
N PHE A 80 0.22 -4.70 10.47
CA PHE A 80 1.22 -4.51 9.41
C PHE A 80 2.17 -5.69 9.34
N GLU A 81 2.62 -6.26 10.45
CA GLU A 81 3.40 -7.50 10.48
C GLU A 81 2.63 -8.65 9.80
N LYS A 82 1.35 -8.83 10.14
CA LYS A 82 0.49 -9.81 9.48
C LYS A 82 0.34 -9.54 7.99
N SER A 83 0.27 -8.28 7.58
CA SER A 83 0.24 -7.88 6.17
C SER A 83 1.55 -8.25 5.46
N VAL A 84 2.70 -7.89 6.04
CA VAL A 84 4.03 -8.19 5.48
C VAL A 84 4.21 -9.69 5.36
N ASN A 85 3.87 -10.46 6.38
CA ASN A 85 3.96 -11.93 6.37
C ASN A 85 3.09 -12.54 5.28
N TYR A 86 1.85 -12.06 5.11
CA TYR A 86 0.96 -12.54 4.06
C TYR A 86 1.52 -12.29 2.66
N PHE A 87 1.93 -11.05 2.36
CA PHE A 87 2.45 -10.71 1.03
C PHE A 87 3.87 -11.20 0.78
N THR A 88 4.61 -11.56 1.83
CA THR A 88 5.88 -12.29 1.69
C THR A 88 5.60 -13.75 1.31
N LYS A 89 4.69 -14.42 2.03
CA LYS A 89 4.31 -15.81 1.75
C LYS A 89 3.65 -15.96 0.37
N PHE A 90 2.81 -15.02 -0.01
CA PHE A 90 2.10 -15.01 -1.29
C PHE A 90 2.59 -13.87 -2.19
N ASN A 91 3.91 -13.82 -2.40
CA ASN A 91 4.59 -12.77 -3.17
C ASN A 91 4.00 -12.54 -4.56
N TRP A 92 3.49 -13.59 -5.22
CA TRP A 92 2.89 -13.51 -6.55
C TRP A 92 1.62 -12.64 -6.55
N ILE A 93 0.86 -12.62 -5.45
CA ILE A 93 -0.32 -11.76 -5.32
C ILE A 93 0.11 -10.29 -5.36
N ASP A 94 1.17 -9.94 -4.66
CA ASP A 94 1.66 -8.55 -4.58
C ASP A 94 2.40 -8.13 -5.87
N LYS A 95 3.19 -9.06 -6.44
CA LYS A 95 3.88 -8.89 -7.72
C LYS A 95 2.90 -8.62 -8.86
N TYR A 96 1.79 -9.36 -8.92
CA TYR A 96 0.74 -9.22 -9.93
C TYR A 96 -0.49 -8.46 -9.40
N ARG A 97 -0.32 -7.56 -8.42
CA ARG A 97 -1.43 -6.82 -7.78
C ARG A 97 -2.33 -6.04 -8.73
N TYR A 98 -1.83 -5.66 -9.90
CA TYR A 98 -2.64 -5.00 -10.93
C TYR A 98 -3.71 -5.95 -11.51
N LEU A 99 -3.48 -7.26 -11.47
CA LEU A 99 -4.43 -8.33 -11.78
C LEU A 99 -5.21 -8.77 -10.55
N THR A 100 -4.50 -9.14 -9.47
CA THR A 100 -5.09 -9.85 -8.33
C THR A 100 -5.83 -8.94 -7.36
N LEU A 101 -5.49 -7.65 -7.34
CA LEU A 101 -6.05 -6.64 -6.44
C LEU A 101 -6.63 -5.42 -7.17
N LEU A 102 -6.51 -5.38 -8.51
CA LEU A 102 -6.85 -4.22 -9.33
C LEU A 102 -6.26 -2.93 -8.74
N SER A 103 -4.97 -2.99 -8.37
CA SER A 103 -4.24 -1.89 -7.72
C SER A 103 -3.16 -1.32 -8.64
N SER A 104 -3.13 -0.01 -8.78
CA SER A 104 -2.11 0.73 -9.56
C SER A 104 -1.03 1.39 -8.69
N SER A 105 -0.96 1.08 -7.39
CA SER A 105 0.12 1.57 -6.53
C SER A 105 1.48 1.17 -7.09
N LYS A 106 2.48 2.08 -7.16
CA LYS A 106 3.87 1.71 -7.51
C LYS A 106 4.52 0.85 -6.43
N MET A 107 4.28 1.18 -5.15
CA MET A 107 4.73 0.36 -4.03
C MET A 107 3.90 -0.92 -3.89
N THR A 108 4.58 -2.00 -3.51
CA THR A 108 3.93 -3.28 -3.13
C THR A 108 3.28 -3.16 -1.75
N TYR A 109 2.30 -4.02 -1.41
CA TYR A 109 1.71 -4.05 -0.07
C TYR A 109 2.72 -4.49 1.00
N ARG A 110 3.67 -5.36 0.66
CA ARG A 110 4.78 -5.71 1.54
C ARG A 110 5.64 -4.49 1.84
N GLU A 111 6.08 -3.78 0.81
CA GLU A 111 6.87 -2.55 0.95
C GLU A 111 6.12 -1.48 1.75
N MET A 112 4.84 -1.22 1.43
CA MET A 112 4.00 -0.31 2.22
C MET A 112 3.85 -0.79 3.66
N GLY A 113 3.73 -2.09 3.89
CA GLY A 113 3.64 -2.69 5.21
C GLY A 113 4.90 -2.42 6.04
N LEU A 114 6.08 -2.64 5.46
CA LEU A 114 7.36 -2.35 6.12
C LEU A 114 7.52 -0.86 6.44
N CYS A 115 7.19 0.04 5.51
CA CYS A 115 7.22 1.48 5.78
C CYS A 115 6.30 1.85 6.96
N ASN A 116 5.13 1.22 7.06
CA ASN A 116 4.21 1.45 8.16
C ASN A 116 4.68 0.82 9.48
N ILE A 117 5.39 -0.31 9.46
CA ILE A 117 6.04 -0.88 10.66
C ILE A 117 7.10 0.09 11.18
N ALA A 118 7.99 0.57 10.31
CA ALA A 118 9.01 1.56 10.68
C ALA A 118 8.36 2.84 11.24
N PHE A 119 7.30 3.32 10.58
CA PHE A 119 6.51 4.44 11.08
C PHE A 119 5.95 4.17 12.49
N CYS A 120 5.35 2.99 12.74
CA CYS A 120 4.84 2.64 14.07
C CYS A 120 5.95 2.72 15.12
N TYR A 121 7.12 2.14 14.87
CA TYR A 121 8.26 2.22 15.79
C TYR A 121 8.72 3.66 16.02
N SER A 122 8.78 4.50 14.98
CA SER A 122 9.12 5.92 15.12
C SER A 122 8.11 6.68 15.99
N GLN A 123 6.83 6.32 15.93
CA GLN A 123 5.78 6.97 16.74
C GLN A 123 5.73 6.48 18.19
N THR A 124 6.40 5.37 18.54
CA THR A 124 6.34 4.75 19.87
C THR A 124 7.65 4.86 20.65
N GLY A 125 8.58 5.71 20.20
CA GLY A 125 9.88 5.92 20.86
C GLY A 125 10.92 4.83 20.56
N GLU A 126 10.62 3.89 19.67
CA GLU A 126 11.46 2.75 19.33
C GLU A 126 12.35 3.08 18.12
N GLY A 127 13.06 4.22 18.21
CA GLY A 127 13.82 4.81 17.10
C GLY A 127 14.87 3.88 16.49
N TYR A 128 15.55 3.09 17.33
CA TYR A 128 16.51 2.09 16.89
C TYR A 128 15.87 1.02 16.00
N LYS A 129 14.74 0.43 16.42
CA LYS A 129 13.99 -0.55 15.61
C LYS A 129 13.47 0.06 14.31
N ALA A 130 12.97 1.30 14.37
CA ALA A 130 12.54 2.01 13.17
C ALA A 130 13.68 2.15 12.16
N LYS A 131 14.87 2.54 12.63
CA LYS A 131 16.07 2.70 11.81
C LYS A 131 16.52 1.39 11.16
N GLU A 132 16.54 0.29 11.91
CA GLU A 132 16.84 -1.05 11.36
C GLU A 132 15.86 -1.43 10.24
N VAL A 133 14.56 -1.20 10.45
CA VAL A 133 13.54 -1.49 9.43
C VAL A 133 13.72 -0.57 8.21
N TYR A 134 14.01 0.72 8.39
CA TYR A 134 14.27 1.62 7.27
C TYR A 134 15.50 1.21 6.46
N GLN A 135 16.58 0.80 7.12
CA GLN A 135 17.77 0.28 6.43
C GLN A 135 17.45 -0.98 5.63
N MET A 136 16.67 -1.90 6.21
CA MET A 136 16.20 -3.09 5.50
C MET A 136 15.39 -2.71 4.25
N ILE A 137 14.45 -1.77 4.38
CA ILE A 137 13.65 -1.29 3.25
C ILE A 137 14.55 -0.69 2.17
N LEU A 138 15.55 0.12 2.51
CA LEU A 138 16.43 0.74 1.52
C LEU A 138 17.37 -0.26 0.84
N LYS A 139 17.72 -1.37 1.51
CA LYS A 139 18.45 -2.48 0.88
C LYS A 139 17.60 -3.21 -0.17
N GLU A 140 16.32 -3.41 0.11
CA GLU A 140 15.41 -4.15 -0.78
C GLU A 140 14.71 -3.26 -1.83
N TYR A 141 14.48 -1.99 -1.49
CA TYR A 141 13.75 -0.98 -2.26
C TYR A 141 14.54 0.35 -2.24
N PRO A 142 15.65 0.47 -2.99
CA PRO A 142 16.53 1.63 -2.92
C PRO A 142 15.88 2.97 -3.29
N GLU A 143 14.82 2.95 -4.10
CA GLU A 143 14.06 4.14 -4.51
C GLU A 143 12.96 4.54 -3.51
N ASN A 144 12.87 3.88 -2.35
CA ASN A 144 11.79 4.13 -1.40
C ASN A 144 12.00 5.46 -0.66
N GLY A 145 11.37 6.53 -1.17
CA GLY A 145 11.49 7.87 -0.60
C GLY A 145 10.98 8.02 0.83
N LEU A 146 10.02 7.19 1.26
CA LEU A 146 9.53 7.22 2.65
C LEU A 146 10.58 6.67 3.61
N ALA A 147 11.24 5.57 3.24
CA ALA A 147 12.30 4.98 4.03
C ALA A 147 13.54 5.86 4.07
N TYR A 148 13.90 6.48 2.94
CA TYR A 148 15.00 7.44 2.89
C TYR A 148 14.76 8.63 3.81
N ALA A 149 13.57 9.24 3.74
CA ALA A 149 13.22 10.37 4.58
C ALA A 149 13.20 10.01 6.08
N GLY A 150 12.57 8.88 6.43
CA GLY A 150 12.50 8.40 7.83
C GLY A 150 13.87 8.05 8.41
N TYR A 151 14.72 7.37 7.63
CA TYR A 151 16.08 7.02 8.02
C TYR A 151 16.93 8.26 8.31
N ASN A 152 16.92 9.25 7.40
CA ASN A 152 17.71 10.45 7.56
C ASN A 152 17.22 11.34 8.71
N MET A 153 15.91 11.40 8.94
CA MET A 153 15.35 12.09 10.10
C MET A 153 15.92 11.52 11.41
N LEU A 154 15.89 10.19 11.57
CA LEU A 154 16.40 9.54 12.78
C LEU A 154 17.92 9.72 12.93
N ASN A 155 18.69 9.62 11.84
CA ASN A 155 20.14 9.85 11.88
C ASN A 155 20.49 11.28 12.29
N SER A 156 19.72 12.27 11.85
CA SER A 156 19.98 13.68 12.19
C SER A 156 19.84 13.94 13.70
N LEU A 157 18.94 13.22 14.37
CA LEU A 157 18.74 13.33 15.83
C LEU A 157 19.92 12.74 16.60
N GLU A 158 20.46 11.61 16.17
CA GLU A 158 21.64 10.99 16.79
C GLU A 158 22.89 11.87 16.65
N GLN A 159 23.09 12.48 15.47
CA GLN A 159 24.23 13.39 15.23
C GLN A 159 24.13 14.71 16.00
N SER A 160 22.94 15.06 16.49
CA SER A 160 22.69 16.31 17.21
C SER A 160 22.72 16.16 18.73
N GLN A 161 22.93 14.96 19.26
CA GLN A 161 23.14 14.75 20.70
C GLN A 161 24.59 15.10 21.05
N PRO A 162 24.85 16.16 21.86
CA PRO A 162 26.18 16.40 22.39
C PRO A 162 26.55 15.30 23.39
N ASP A 163 27.83 14.90 23.38
CA ASP A 163 28.43 13.92 24.32
C ASP A 163 28.16 14.25 25.80
#